data_AF-A0A1I8MWA1-F1
#
_entry.id   AF-A0A1I8MWA1-F1
#
_cell.length_a   1.000
_cell.length_b   1.000
_cell.length_c   1.000
_cell.angle_alpha   90.00
_cell.angle_beta   90.00
_cell.angle_gamma   90.00
#
_symmetry.space_group_name_H-M   'P 1'
#
loop_
_entity.id
_entity.type
_entity.pdbx_description
1 polymer ?
#
loop_
_entity_poly.entity_id
_entity_poly.type
_entity_poly.pdbx_seq_one_letter_code
_entity_poly.pdbx_strand_id
1 'polypeptide(L)'
;MIDKHNNDIAEESAQFNNSQLFGLLSTHLMLSAIKLQRTQAEIINVLTDTHHGKISPLLLAPHQLKEEISVIKANLPISHSLPTSSDNLIQLYKLMSVKGAVTKYEIIFEVKIPLVNQQFFELFKIVAVLTIQNDTLIAIQPETEYTSTDAHREEYILVKSEDISNCLKPNDDEYICRNQQSKLKKNALVNPCEINIFNNQSTSNCRLHKITGTAVWIQLNHQNKWIFATTADIFNGMRI
;
A
#
# COMPACT_ATOMS: atom_id res chain seq x y z
N MET A 1 -9.80 65.06 56.14
CA MET A 1 -8.67 64.09 56.19
C MET A 1 -9.17 62.68 55.89
N ILE A 2 -10.32 62.26 56.44
CA ILE A 2 -10.96 60.96 56.16
C ILE A 2 -11.44 60.85 54.70
N ASP A 3 -12.05 61.91 54.14
CA ASP A 3 -12.55 61.87 52.74
C ASP A 3 -11.44 61.75 51.70
N LYS A 4 -10.26 62.32 51.98
CA LYS A 4 -9.10 62.21 51.10
C LYS A 4 -8.54 60.79 51.10
N HIS A 5 -8.43 60.19 52.28
CA HIS A 5 -7.96 58.82 52.43
C HIS A 5 -8.90 57.79 51.78
N ASN A 6 -10.22 58.00 51.88
CA ASN A 6 -11.20 57.16 51.21
C ASN A 6 -11.17 57.29 49.68
N ASN A 7 -10.89 58.48 49.15
CA ASN A 7 -10.69 58.69 47.72
C ASN A 7 -9.41 58.00 47.23
N ASP A 8 -8.30 58.12 47.96
CA ASP A 8 -7.02 57.50 47.60
C ASP A 8 -7.14 55.96 47.56
N ILE A 9 -7.87 55.35 48.50
CA ILE A 9 -8.15 53.90 48.52
C ILE A 9 -9.05 53.48 47.34
N ALA A 10 -10.05 54.31 46.99
CA ALA A 10 -10.92 54.04 45.84
C ALA A 10 -10.14 54.09 44.52
N GLU A 11 -9.21 55.04 44.40
CA GLU A 11 -8.36 55.21 43.22
C GLU A 11 -7.36 54.05 43.05
N GLU A 12 -6.70 53.62 44.13
CA GLU A 12 -5.82 52.43 44.11
C GLU A 12 -6.59 51.15 43.78
N SER A 13 -7.79 50.96 44.33
CA SER A 13 -8.62 49.78 44.03
C SER A 13 -9.10 49.75 42.57
N ALA A 14 -9.43 50.91 41.99
CA ALA A 14 -9.79 51.04 40.57
C ALA A 14 -8.57 50.76 39.67
N GLN A 15 -7.39 51.25 40.06
CA GLN A 15 -6.14 51.04 39.33
C GLN A 15 -5.69 49.56 39.35
N PHE A 16 -5.86 48.89 40.49
CA PHE A 16 -5.62 47.46 40.64
C PHE A 16 -6.59 46.61 39.79
N ASN A 17 -7.89 46.93 39.81
CA ASN A 17 -8.89 46.24 38.97
C ASN A 17 -8.61 46.43 37.47
N ASN A 18 -8.21 47.63 37.05
CA ASN A 18 -7.82 47.91 35.66
C ASN A 18 -6.55 47.14 35.26
N SER A 19 -5.56 47.01 36.16
CA SER A 19 -4.36 46.21 35.92
C SER A 19 -4.69 44.71 35.77
N GLN A 20 -5.56 44.18 36.62
CA GLN A 20 -6.02 42.79 36.51
C GLN A 20 -6.80 42.55 35.21
N LEU A 21 -7.70 43.47 34.84
CA LEU A 21 -8.47 43.40 33.59
C LEU A 21 -7.55 43.43 32.36
N PHE A 22 -6.53 44.30 32.37
CA PHE A 22 -5.53 44.36 31.31
C PHE A 22 -4.73 43.06 31.22
N GLY A 23 -4.34 42.48 32.35
CA GLY A 23 -3.69 41.17 32.41
C GLY A 23 -4.55 40.07 31.78
N LEU A 24 -5.84 40.01 32.12
CA LEU A 24 -6.79 39.05 31.54
C LEU A 24 -6.94 39.24 30.02
N LEU A 25 -7.11 40.47 29.55
CA LEU A 25 -7.21 40.77 28.11
C LEU A 25 -5.93 40.39 27.35
N SER A 26 -4.76 40.67 27.93
CA SER A 26 -3.47 40.30 27.37
C SER A 26 -3.32 38.79 27.24
N THR A 27 -3.66 38.03 28.28
CA THR A 27 -3.63 36.56 28.22
C THR A 27 -4.60 36.00 27.19
N HIS A 28 -5.81 36.57 27.07
CA HIS A 28 -6.79 36.15 26.07
C HIS A 28 -6.31 36.39 24.64
N LEU A 29 -5.71 37.56 24.37
CA LEU A 29 -5.09 37.88 23.08
C LEU A 29 -3.94 36.91 22.76
N MET A 30 -3.07 36.64 23.74
CA MET A 30 -1.95 35.71 23.56
C MET A 30 -2.43 34.29 23.25
N LEU A 31 -3.41 33.78 24.00
CA LEU A 31 -4.00 32.45 23.75
C LEU A 31 -4.66 32.38 22.37
N SER A 32 -5.33 33.46 21.94
CA SER A 32 -5.95 33.54 20.63
C SER A 32 -4.91 33.55 19.50
N ALA A 33 -3.82 34.30 19.66
CA ALA A 33 -2.71 34.31 18.70
C ALA A 33 -2.05 32.93 18.58
N ILE A 34 -1.81 32.26 19.71
CA ILE A 34 -1.27 30.88 19.72
C ILE A 34 -2.22 29.92 19.01
N LYS A 35 -3.54 30.02 19.28
CA LYS A 35 -4.54 29.19 18.62
C LYS A 35 -4.54 29.42 17.10
N LEU A 36 -4.49 30.68 16.65
CA LEU A 36 -4.44 31.02 15.24
C LEU A 36 -3.18 30.46 14.56
N GLN A 37 -2.02 30.62 15.21
CA GLN A 37 -0.75 30.09 14.71
C GLN A 37 -0.77 28.56 14.60
N ARG A 38 -1.37 27.89 15.59
CA ARG A 38 -1.55 26.44 15.56
C ARG A 38 -2.46 25.99 14.43
N THR A 39 -3.62 26.62 14.26
CA THR A 39 -4.55 26.30 13.17
C THR A 39 -3.91 26.54 11.81
N GLN A 40 -3.14 27.61 11.64
CA GLN A 40 -2.39 27.87 10.40
C GLN A 40 -1.39 26.73 10.11
N ALA A 41 -0.62 26.30 11.12
CA ALA A 41 0.32 25.20 10.96
C ALA A 41 -0.38 23.88 10.61
N GLU A 42 -1.52 23.58 11.24
CA GLU A 42 -2.33 22.39 10.95
C GLU A 42 -2.85 22.41 9.50
N ILE A 43 -3.34 23.54 9.00
CA ILE A 43 -3.78 23.70 7.61
C ILE A 43 -2.61 23.49 6.63
N ILE A 44 -1.44 24.09 6.91
CA ILE A 44 -0.25 23.91 6.07
C ILE A 44 0.16 22.43 6.02
N ASN A 45 0.12 21.73 7.15
CA ASN A 45 0.43 20.31 7.21
C ASN A 45 -0.55 19.48 6.37
N VAL A 46 -1.87 19.72 6.51
CA VAL A 46 -2.89 19.03 5.71
C VAL A 46 -2.70 19.25 4.21
N LEU A 47 -2.42 20.49 3.79
CA LEU A 47 -2.17 20.81 2.39
C LEU A 47 -0.88 20.15 1.87
N THR A 48 0.16 20.12 2.71
CA THR A 48 1.43 19.45 2.40
C THR A 48 1.23 17.94 2.25
N ASP A 49 0.56 17.29 3.19
CA ASP A 49 0.22 15.87 3.13
C ASP A 49 -0.58 15.56 1.84
N THR A 50 -1.58 16.40 1.57
CA THR A 50 -2.44 16.28 0.38
C THR A 50 -1.68 16.45 -0.92
N HIS A 51 -0.73 17.37 -0.99
CA HIS A 51 0.15 17.54 -2.14
C HIS A 51 0.97 16.28 -2.42
N HIS A 52 1.36 15.54 -1.38
CA HIS A 52 2.02 14.24 -1.49
C HIS A 52 1.04 13.07 -1.68
N GLY A 53 -0.26 13.34 -1.88
CA GLY A 53 -1.31 12.34 -2.04
C GLY A 53 -1.65 11.56 -0.77
N LYS A 54 -1.15 11.99 0.39
CA LYS A 54 -1.37 11.34 1.69
C LYS A 54 -2.48 12.03 2.44
N ILE A 55 -3.36 11.25 3.05
CA ILE A 55 -4.44 11.78 3.86
C ILE A 55 -3.95 12.05 5.29
N SER A 56 -4.19 13.28 5.75
CA SER A 56 -3.88 13.69 7.12
C SER A 56 -5.04 13.34 8.06
N PRO A 57 -4.81 12.76 9.26
CA PRO A 57 -5.85 12.58 10.26
C PRO A 57 -6.46 13.91 10.77
N LEU A 58 -5.79 15.03 10.52
CA LEU A 58 -6.32 16.38 10.77
C LEU A 58 -7.39 16.78 9.77
N LEU A 59 -7.37 16.21 8.55
CA LEU A 59 -8.37 16.44 7.51
C LEU A 59 -9.61 15.57 7.72
N LEU A 60 -9.40 14.28 8.00
CA LEU A 60 -10.45 13.32 8.25
C LEU A 60 -10.08 12.55 9.50
N ALA A 61 -10.76 12.84 10.61
CA ALA A 61 -10.46 12.20 11.89
C ALA A 61 -10.88 10.71 11.89
N PRO A 62 -10.24 9.86 12.71
CA PRO A 62 -10.53 8.42 12.70
C PRO A 62 -12.00 8.05 12.95
N HIS A 63 -12.71 8.82 13.79
CA HIS A 63 -14.14 8.60 14.04
C HIS A 63 -14.99 8.93 12.81
N GLN A 64 -14.70 10.04 12.12
CA GLN A 64 -15.37 10.42 10.87
C GLN A 64 -15.12 9.38 9.79
N LEU A 65 -13.87 8.92 9.63
CA LEU A 65 -13.54 7.85 8.69
C LEU A 65 -14.36 6.59 8.99
N LYS A 66 -14.51 6.20 10.26
CA LYS A 66 -15.29 5.02 10.64
C LYS A 66 -16.78 5.15 10.28
N GLU A 67 -17.35 6.33 10.47
CA GLU A 67 -18.73 6.65 10.08
C GLU A 67 -18.89 6.55 8.55
N GLU A 68 -18.01 7.19 7.80
CA GLU A 68 -18.01 7.14 6.32
C GLU A 68 -17.81 5.71 5.79
N ILE A 69 -16.91 4.93 6.39
CA ILE A 69 -16.71 3.52 6.03
C ILE A 69 -17.99 2.70 6.24
N SER A 70 -18.77 3.00 7.27
CA SER A 70 -20.04 2.31 7.53
C SER A 70 -21.06 2.62 6.44
N VAL A 71 -21.12 3.87 5.97
CA VAL A 71 -21.96 4.29 4.84
C VAL A 71 -21.49 3.66 3.54
N ILE A 72 -20.18 3.67 3.26
CA ILE A 72 -19.60 3.05 2.07
C ILE A 72 -19.95 1.56 2.02
N LYS A 73 -19.75 0.83 3.12
CA LYS A 73 -20.06 -0.62 3.22
C LYS A 73 -21.50 -0.95 2.87
N ALA A 74 -22.45 -0.12 3.29
CA ALA A 74 -23.88 -0.32 3.00
C ALA A 74 -24.21 -0.18 1.50
N ASN A 75 -23.35 0.47 0.72
CA ASN A 75 -23.56 0.78 -0.69
C ASN A 75 -22.56 0.08 -1.64
N LEU A 76 -21.78 -0.89 -1.14
CA LEU A 76 -20.81 -1.60 -1.97
C LEU A 76 -21.50 -2.50 -3.01
N PRO A 77 -20.99 -2.55 -4.26
CA PRO A 77 -21.38 -3.57 -5.22
C PRO A 77 -21.06 -4.98 -4.70
N ILE A 78 -21.89 -5.96 -5.05
CA ILE A 78 -21.79 -7.35 -4.56
C ILE A 78 -20.39 -7.97 -4.77
N SER A 79 -19.73 -7.67 -5.89
CA SER A 79 -18.42 -8.24 -6.25
C SER A 79 -17.21 -7.51 -5.65
N HIS A 80 -17.44 -6.41 -4.94
CA HIS A 80 -16.39 -5.55 -4.41
C HIS A 80 -16.37 -5.56 -2.89
N SER A 81 -15.21 -5.26 -2.32
CA SER A 81 -15.02 -5.15 -0.88
C SER A 81 -14.01 -4.04 -0.58
N LEU A 82 -13.95 -3.65 0.69
CA LEU A 82 -12.85 -2.83 1.18
C LEU A 82 -11.56 -3.66 1.19
N PRO A 83 -10.41 -3.02 0.97
CA PRO A 83 -9.12 -3.70 0.88
C PRO A 83 -8.61 -4.26 2.21
N THR A 84 -9.23 -3.83 3.33
CA THR A 84 -8.92 -4.32 4.66
C THR A 84 -10.18 -4.22 5.54
N SER A 85 -10.11 -4.80 6.74
CA SER A 85 -11.14 -4.66 7.76
C SER A 85 -11.42 -3.18 8.07
N SER A 86 -12.70 -2.85 8.27
CA SER A 86 -13.11 -1.49 8.68
C SER A 86 -12.53 -1.06 10.02
N ASP A 87 -12.14 -2.01 10.85
CA ASP A 87 -11.59 -1.71 12.17
C ASP A 87 -10.11 -1.33 12.09
N ASN A 88 -9.42 -1.70 10.99
CA ASN A 88 -8.03 -1.33 10.76
C ASN A 88 -7.92 0.01 10.03
N LEU A 89 -8.32 1.08 10.73
CA LEU A 89 -8.28 2.44 10.19
C LEU A 89 -6.88 2.86 9.74
N ILE A 90 -5.83 2.43 10.44
CA ILE A 90 -4.43 2.74 10.09
C ILE A 90 -4.10 2.23 8.69
N GLN A 91 -4.49 1.00 8.38
CA GLN A 91 -4.24 0.41 7.06
C GLN A 91 -5.12 1.05 5.99
N LEU A 92 -6.36 1.45 6.32
CA LEU A 92 -7.20 2.24 5.41
C LEU A 92 -6.54 3.58 5.07
N TYR A 93 -6.06 4.36 6.05
CA TYR A 93 -5.36 5.62 5.79
C TYR A 93 -4.16 5.45 4.84
N LYS A 94 -3.43 4.33 4.92
CA LYS A 94 -2.30 4.03 4.02
C LYS A 94 -2.72 3.74 2.58
N LEU A 95 -3.91 3.16 2.39
CA LEU A 95 -4.43 2.75 1.08
C LEU A 95 -5.26 3.83 0.39
N MET A 96 -5.71 4.82 1.15
CA MET A 96 -6.45 5.95 0.65
C MET A 96 -5.55 6.92 -0.12
N SER A 97 -6.15 7.58 -1.11
CA SER A 97 -5.51 8.69 -1.81
C SER A 97 -6.35 9.94 -1.66
N VAL A 98 -5.69 11.10 -1.65
CA VAL A 98 -6.37 12.39 -1.57
C VAL A 98 -5.89 13.30 -2.70
N LYS A 99 -6.79 14.09 -3.24
CA LYS A 99 -6.49 15.22 -4.13
C LYS A 99 -7.11 16.48 -3.55
N GLY A 100 -6.33 17.56 -3.50
CA GLY A 100 -6.79 18.86 -3.05
C GLY A 100 -6.95 19.82 -4.22
N ALA A 101 -7.99 20.64 -4.18
CA ALA A 101 -8.16 21.79 -5.07
C ALA A 101 -8.47 23.03 -4.24
N VAL A 102 -7.75 24.12 -4.51
CA VAL A 102 -8.02 25.42 -3.88
C VAL A 102 -8.78 26.28 -4.88
N THR A 103 -9.95 26.75 -4.46
CA THR A 103 -10.75 27.73 -5.20
C THR A 103 -10.57 29.12 -4.57
N LYS A 104 -11.28 30.12 -5.09
CA LYS A 104 -11.23 31.48 -4.53
C LYS A 104 -11.73 31.55 -3.08
N TYR A 105 -12.66 30.67 -2.69
CA TYR A 105 -13.34 30.76 -1.39
C TYR A 105 -13.18 29.49 -0.53
N GLU A 106 -12.81 28.36 -1.14
CA GLU A 106 -12.90 27.05 -0.50
C GLU A 106 -11.72 26.16 -0.89
N ILE A 107 -11.39 25.22 0.01
CA ILE A 107 -10.45 24.14 -0.25
C ILE A 107 -11.26 22.85 -0.29
N ILE A 108 -11.19 22.14 -1.41
CA ILE A 108 -11.95 20.91 -1.66
C ILE A 108 -10.98 19.74 -1.66
N PHE A 109 -11.32 18.69 -0.90
CA PHE A 109 -10.55 17.46 -0.83
C PHE A 109 -11.36 16.30 -1.40
N GLU A 110 -10.86 15.67 -2.46
CA GLU A 110 -11.38 14.44 -3.01
C GLU A 110 -10.60 13.26 -2.39
N VAL A 111 -11.23 12.55 -1.48
CA VAL A 111 -10.66 11.38 -0.81
C VAL A 111 -11.18 10.11 -1.48
N LYS A 112 -10.28 9.21 -1.87
CA LYS A 112 -10.62 7.94 -2.53
C LYS A 112 -10.11 6.76 -1.73
N ILE A 113 -11.01 5.79 -1.54
CA ILE A 113 -10.68 4.47 -0.99
C ILE A 113 -10.73 3.48 -2.16
N PRO A 114 -9.64 2.77 -2.47
CA PRO A 114 -9.69 1.76 -3.53
C PRO A 114 -10.62 0.63 -3.09
N LEU A 115 -11.49 0.19 -4.00
CA LEU A 115 -12.25 -1.04 -3.83
C LEU A 115 -11.50 -2.19 -4.47
N VAL A 116 -11.59 -3.37 -3.87
CA VAL A 116 -10.95 -4.60 -4.37
C VAL A 116 -11.99 -5.63 -4.75
N ASN A 117 -11.67 -6.42 -5.76
CA ASN A 117 -12.44 -7.62 -6.08
C ASN A 117 -12.30 -8.63 -4.93
N GLN A 118 -13.35 -9.41 -4.68
CA GLN A 118 -13.34 -10.45 -3.66
C GLN A 118 -12.56 -11.72 -4.07
N GLN A 119 -12.05 -11.77 -5.30
CA GLN A 119 -11.27 -12.90 -5.80
C GLN A 119 -9.78 -12.70 -5.47
N PHE A 120 -9.23 -13.66 -4.74
CA PHE A 120 -7.82 -13.71 -4.39
C PHE A 120 -7.05 -14.61 -5.36
N PHE A 121 -5.80 -14.21 -5.61
CA PHE A 121 -4.85 -14.98 -6.40
C PHE A 121 -3.59 -15.21 -5.58
N GLU A 122 -3.17 -16.46 -5.44
CA GLU A 122 -1.90 -16.81 -4.81
C GLU A 122 -0.76 -16.49 -5.78
N LEU A 123 0.24 -15.75 -5.31
CA LEU A 123 1.39 -15.35 -6.11
C LEU A 123 2.55 -16.34 -5.94
N PHE A 124 3.06 -16.84 -7.07
CA PHE A 124 4.17 -17.78 -7.14
C PHE A 124 5.33 -17.14 -7.90
N LYS A 125 6.53 -17.20 -7.30
CA LYS A 125 7.77 -16.85 -8.00
C LYS A 125 8.20 -18.02 -8.88
N ILE A 126 8.43 -17.76 -10.16
CA ILE A 126 8.88 -18.76 -11.11
C ILE A 126 10.40 -18.87 -11.01
N VAL A 127 10.89 -20.08 -10.71
CA VAL A 127 12.32 -20.39 -10.66
C VAL A 127 12.61 -21.48 -11.67
N ALA A 128 13.36 -21.15 -12.71
CA ALA A 128 13.79 -22.11 -13.70
C ALA A 128 14.84 -23.04 -13.10
N VAL A 129 14.61 -24.36 -13.18
CA VAL A 129 15.57 -25.38 -12.77
C VAL A 129 16.39 -25.82 -13.98
N LEU A 130 17.70 -25.95 -13.79
CA LEU A 130 18.64 -26.40 -14.82
C LEU A 130 18.49 -27.91 -15.04
N THR A 131 18.51 -28.35 -16.29
CA THR A 131 18.51 -29.77 -16.65
C THR A 131 19.55 -30.06 -17.73
N ILE A 132 19.92 -31.33 -17.86
CA ILE A 132 20.88 -31.80 -18.86
C ILE A 132 20.08 -32.53 -19.95
N GLN A 133 20.19 -32.06 -21.18
CA GLN A 133 19.61 -32.71 -22.36
C GLN A 133 20.70 -32.85 -23.42
N ASN A 134 20.98 -34.08 -23.85
CA ASN A 134 22.02 -34.40 -24.83
C ASN A 134 23.38 -33.77 -24.47
N ASP A 135 23.85 -34.00 -23.24
CA ASP A 135 25.09 -33.45 -22.66
C ASP A 135 25.19 -31.91 -22.64
N THR A 136 24.08 -31.22 -22.90
CA THR A 136 24.00 -29.76 -22.86
C THR A 136 23.15 -29.32 -21.67
N LEU A 137 23.67 -28.36 -20.90
CA LEU A 137 22.86 -27.69 -19.88
C LEU A 137 21.84 -26.77 -20.52
N ILE A 138 20.59 -26.93 -20.12
CA ILE A 138 19.49 -26.10 -20.57
C ILE A 138 18.64 -25.65 -19.38
N ALA A 139 18.03 -24.48 -19.51
CA ALA A 139 16.96 -24.03 -18.63
C ALA A 139 15.78 -23.58 -19.47
N ILE A 140 14.59 -23.68 -18.91
CA ILE A 140 13.42 -22.99 -19.44
C ILE A 140 13.59 -21.51 -19.12
N GLN A 141 13.50 -20.65 -20.13
CA GLN A 141 13.48 -19.22 -19.94
C GLN A 141 12.03 -18.78 -19.71
N PRO A 142 11.66 -18.37 -18.48
CA PRO A 142 10.30 -17.93 -18.21
C PRO A 142 10.03 -16.57 -18.86
N GLU A 143 8.81 -16.35 -19.34
CA GLU A 143 8.35 -15.09 -19.91
C GLU A 143 8.15 -14.00 -18.84
N THR A 144 7.84 -14.42 -17.62
CA THR A 144 7.61 -13.54 -16.46
C THR A 144 8.18 -14.18 -15.19
N GLU A 145 8.54 -13.35 -14.21
CA GLU A 145 9.18 -13.82 -12.97
C GLU A 145 8.17 -14.35 -11.94
N TYR A 146 6.89 -14.03 -12.12
CA TYR A 146 5.83 -14.46 -11.24
C TYR A 146 4.61 -14.92 -12.04
N THR A 147 3.86 -15.84 -11.45
CA THR A 147 2.51 -16.18 -11.89
C THR A 147 1.58 -16.17 -10.70
N SER A 148 0.33 -15.82 -10.89
CA SER A 148 -0.68 -15.96 -9.86
C SER A 148 -1.87 -16.77 -10.34
N THR A 149 -2.52 -17.47 -9.42
CA THR A 149 -3.68 -18.30 -9.74
C THR A 149 -4.71 -18.29 -8.61
N ASP A 150 -5.97 -18.48 -8.96
CA ASP A 150 -7.05 -18.56 -7.97
C ASP A 150 -7.00 -19.86 -7.18
N ALA A 151 -7.76 -19.94 -6.08
CA ALA A 151 -7.77 -21.10 -5.18
C ALA A 151 -8.10 -22.43 -5.90
N HIS A 152 -8.83 -22.37 -7.02
CA HIS A 152 -9.22 -23.54 -7.81
C HIS A 152 -8.28 -23.83 -8.98
N ARG A 153 -7.26 -23.00 -9.22
CA ARG A 153 -6.30 -23.13 -10.32
C ARG A 153 -6.95 -23.11 -11.70
N GLU A 154 -8.04 -22.36 -11.86
CA GLU A 154 -8.82 -22.23 -13.09
C GLU A 154 -8.43 -20.98 -13.88
N GLU A 155 -8.05 -19.92 -13.18
CA GLU A 155 -7.57 -18.67 -13.76
C GLU A 155 -6.12 -18.39 -13.38
N TYR A 156 -5.36 -17.88 -14.35
CA TYR A 156 -3.94 -17.57 -14.20
C TYR A 156 -3.66 -16.16 -14.67
N ILE A 157 -2.67 -15.54 -14.03
CA ILE A 157 -2.16 -14.25 -14.42
C ILE A 157 -0.63 -14.35 -14.47
N LEU A 158 -0.04 -13.87 -15.56
CA LEU A 158 1.41 -13.72 -15.66
C LEU A 158 1.79 -12.33 -15.15
N VAL A 159 2.78 -12.26 -14.28
CA VAL A 159 3.07 -11.06 -13.49
C VAL A 159 4.57 -10.75 -13.58
N LYS A 160 4.90 -9.54 -14.04
CA LYS A 160 6.29 -9.08 -14.06
C LYS A 160 6.68 -8.47 -12.71
N SER A 161 7.98 -8.44 -12.43
CA SER A 161 8.50 -7.75 -11.24
C SER A 161 8.07 -6.27 -11.17
N GLU A 162 8.02 -5.60 -12.33
CA GLU A 162 7.57 -4.21 -12.44
C GLU A 162 6.09 -4.05 -12.06
N ASP A 163 5.24 -5.00 -12.43
CA ASP A 163 3.81 -4.96 -12.10
C ASP A 163 3.62 -4.99 -10.57
N ILE A 164 4.34 -5.89 -9.89
CA ILE A 164 4.30 -6.01 -8.41
C ILE A 164 4.76 -4.72 -7.75
N SER A 165 5.82 -4.09 -8.28
CA SER A 165 6.35 -2.84 -7.72
C SER A 165 5.36 -1.67 -7.77
N ASN A 166 4.39 -1.73 -8.67
CA ASN A 166 3.33 -0.73 -8.84
C ASN A 166 2.06 -1.05 -8.04
N CYS A 167 1.99 -2.20 -7.37
CA CYS A 167 0.84 -2.59 -6.56
C CYS A 167 0.86 -1.91 -5.19
N LEU A 168 -0.33 -1.68 -4.62
CA LEU A 168 -0.46 -1.26 -3.24
C LEU A 168 -0.13 -2.44 -2.33
N LYS A 169 0.70 -2.21 -1.31
CA LYS A 169 1.14 -3.22 -0.36
C LYS A 169 0.48 -3.00 1.01
N PRO A 170 -0.71 -3.56 1.27
CA PRO A 170 -1.41 -3.39 2.54
C PRO A 170 -0.63 -3.97 3.73
N ASN A 171 0.02 -5.11 3.57
CA ASN A 171 0.90 -5.77 4.55
C ASN A 171 2.05 -6.49 3.83
N ASP A 172 2.90 -7.23 4.55
CA ASP A 172 4.10 -7.82 3.97
C ASP A 172 3.85 -8.91 2.91
N ASP A 173 2.68 -9.55 2.94
CA ASP A 173 2.37 -10.75 2.16
C ASP A 173 1.26 -10.54 1.11
N GLU A 174 0.58 -9.39 1.11
CA GLU A 174 -0.52 -9.10 0.21
C GLU A 174 -0.18 -7.95 -0.75
N TYR A 175 -0.68 -8.07 -1.97
CA TYR A 175 -0.55 -7.08 -3.03
C TYR A 175 -1.92 -6.77 -3.62
N ILE A 176 -2.27 -5.49 -3.70
CA ILE A 176 -3.47 -5.01 -4.36
C ILE A 176 -3.04 -4.35 -5.66
N CYS A 177 -3.25 -5.08 -6.74
CA CYS A 177 -2.83 -4.68 -8.09
C CYS A 177 -4.03 -4.18 -8.91
N ARG A 178 -3.76 -3.32 -9.89
CA ARG A 178 -4.79 -2.93 -10.85
C ARG A 178 -5.19 -4.12 -11.71
N ASN A 179 -6.49 -4.26 -11.96
CA ASN A 179 -7.04 -5.31 -12.84
C ASN A 179 -6.82 -4.99 -14.33
N GLN A 180 -5.55 -4.83 -14.74
CA GLN A 180 -5.15 -4.58 -16.13
C GLN A 180 -4.55 -5.81 -16.79
N GLN A 181 -4.32 -6.88 -16.02
CA GLN A 181 -3.70 -8.10 -16.52
C GLN A 181 -4.76 -9.04 -17.09
N SER A 182 -4.51 -9.55 -18.29
CA SER A 182 -5.36 -10.56 -18.92
C SER A 182 -5.31 -11.86 -18.13
N LYS A 183 -6.48 -12.36 -17.75
CA LYS A 183 -6.61 -13.67 -17.12
C LYS A 183 -6.59 -14.78 -18.18
N LEU A 184 -5.79 -15.79 -17.93
CA LEU A 184 -5.66 -16.99 -18.76
C LEU A 184 -6.43 -18.13 -18.09
N LYS A 185 -7.08 -18.98 -18.88
CA LYS A 185 -7.86 -20.11 -18.37
C LYS A 185 -7.01 -21.38 -18.43
N LYS A 186 -7.13 -22.24 -17.42
CA LYS A 186 -6.48 -23.56 -17.36
C LYS A 186 -6.60 -24.37 -18.66
N ASN A 187 -7.81 -24.41 -19.24
CA ASN A 187 -8.13 -25.23 -20.41
C ASN A 187 -8.14 -24.42 -21.73
N ALA A 188 -7.41 -23.30 -21.80
CA ALA A 188 -7.27 -22.57 -23.05
C ALA A 188 -6.53 -23.41 -24.11
N LEU A 189 -6.89 -23.24 -25.38
CA LEU A 189 -6.26 -23.93 -26.52
C LEU A 189 -4.75 -23.69 -26.60
N VAL A 190 -4.32 -22.49 -26.21
CA VAL A 190 -2.92 -22.08 -26.18
C VAL A 190 -2.69 -21.36 -24.86
N ASN A 191 -1.84 -21.95 -24.03
CA ASN A 191 -1.36 -21.35 -22.79
C ASN A 191 0.16 -21.18 -22.84
N PRO A 192 0.69 -20.12 -22.19
CA PRO A 192 2.12 -19.97 -21.94
C PRO A 192 2.75 -21.22 -21.31
N CYS A 193 4.04 -21.42 -21.57
CA CYS A 193 4.82 -22.56 -21.12
C CYS A 193 4.67 -22.81 -19.61
N GLU A 194 4.76 -21.74 -18.83
CA GLU A 194 4.75 -21.74 -17.36
C GLU A 194 3.42 -22.27 -16.82
N ILE A 195 2.31 -21.88 -17.45
CA ILE A 195 0.97 -22.30 -17.04
C ILE A 195 0.75 -23.79 -17.38
N ASN A 196 1.23 -24.24 -18.54
CA ASN A 196 1.15 -25.66 -18.90
C ASN A 196 1.97 -26.52 -17.91
N ILE A 197 3.20 -26.10 -17.60
CA ILE A 197 4.07 -26.80 -16.64
C ILE A 197 3.44 -26.81 -15.25
N PHE A 198 2.91 -25.68 -14.79
CA PHE A 198 2.24 -25.58 -13.48
C PHE A 198 1.04 -26.53 -13.36
N ASN A 199 0.39 -26.83 -14.50
CA ASN A 199 -0.71 -27.79 -14.60
C ASN A 199 -0.28 -29.23 -14.94
N ASN A 200 1.02 -29.54 -14.90
CA ASN A 200 1.58 -30.83 -15.30
C ASN A 200 1.22 -31.26 -16.74
N GLN A 201 1.01 -30.29 -17.64
CA GLN A 201 0.75 -30.54 -19.05
C GLN A 201 2.05 -30.56 -19.84
N SER A 202 2.21 -31.56 -20.70
CA SER A 202 3.34 -31.62 -21.63
C SER A 202 3.22 -30.50 -22.66
N THR A 203 4.28 -29.73 -22.87
CA THR A 203 4.28 -28.62 -23.81
C THR A 203 5.61 -28.51 -24.57
N SER A 204 5.52 -28.18 -25.85
CA SER A 204 6.68 -27.93 -26.73
C SER A 204 6.93 -26.43 -26.94
N ASN A 205 6.08 -25.54 -26.41
CA ASN A 205 6.16 -24.10 -26.62
C ASN A 205 7.16 -23.36 -25.70
N CYS A 206 7.86 -24.09 -24.83
CA CYS A 206 8.82 -23.51 -23.90
C CYS A 206 10.09 -23.06 -24.61
N ARG A 207 10.51 -21.81 -24.36
CA ARG A 207 11.80 -21.31 -24.80
C ARG A 207 12.91 -21.92 -23.95
N LEU A 208 13.76 -22.72 -24.59
CA LEU A 208 14.91 -23.31 -23.93
C LEU A 208 16.14 -22.45 -24.18
N HIS A 209 16.82 -22.08 -23.11
CA HIS A 209 18.09 -21.39 -23.16
C HIS A 209 19.22 -22.38 -22.89
N LYS A 210 20.16 -22.51 -23.84
CA LYS A 210 21.37 -23.30 -23.65
C LYS A 210 22.35 -22.52 -22.78
N ILE A 211 22.92 -23.19 -21.80
CA ILE A 211 23.79 -22.56 -20.82
C ILE A 211 25.18 -23.16 -20.96
N THR A 212 26.16 -22.30 -21.18
CA THR A 212 27.56 -22.69 -21.27
C THR A 212 28.07 -22.95 -19.85
N GLY A 213 28.40 -24.21 -19.57
CA GLY A 213 28.91 -24.63 -18.28
C GLY A 213 28.86 -26.14 -18.12
N THR A 214 29.25 -26.60 -16.94
CA THR A 214 29.20 -28.02 -16.54
C THR A 214 28.38 -28.12 -15.27
N ALA A 215 27.55 -29.15 -15.15
CA ALA A 215 26.82 -29.41 -13.92
C ALA A 215 27.00 -30.84 -13.45
N VAL A 216 26.84 -31.02 -12.15
CA VAL A 216 26.89 -32.32 -11.47
C VAL A 216 25.64 -32.45 -10.63
N TRP A 217 24.98 -33.60 -10.77
CA TRP A 217 23.92 -34.04 -9.89
C TRP A 217 24.49 -35.12 -8.96
N ILE A 218 24.48 -34.87 -7.66
CA ILE A 218 24.94 -35.82 -6.64
C ILE A 218 23.72 -36.32 -5.89
N GLN A 219 23.38 -37.60 -6.03
CA GLN A 219 22.28 -38.18 -5.26
C GLN A 219 22.66 -38.24 -3.78
N LEU A 220 21.76 -37.80 -2.91
CA LEU A 220 21.92 -37.93 -1.46
C LEU A 220 21.53 -39.34 -1.00
N ASN A 221 21.91 -39.70 0.22
CA ASN A 221 21.62 -41.01 0.84
C ASN A 221 20.11 -41.35 0.99
N HIS A 222 19.22 -40.43 0.60
CA HIS A 222 17.78 -40.62 0.61
C HIS A 222 17.23 -40.66 -0.82
N GLN A 223 16.23 -41.51 -1.06
CA GLN A 223 15.52 -41.54 -2.34
C GLN A 223 14.98 -40.16 -2.71
N ASN A 224 15.07 -39.82 -4.00
CA ASN A 224 14.57 -38.57 -4.58
C ASN A 224 15.18 -37.28 -4.01
N LYS A 225 16.38 -37.34 -3.41
CA LYS A 225 17.11 -36.15 -2.96
C LYS A 225 18.44 -36.04 -3.72
N TRP A 226 18.74 -34.84 -4.22
CA TRP A 226 19.92 -34.57 -5.04
C TRP A 226 20.52 -33.21 -4.68
N ILE A 227 21.84 -33.10 -4.74
CA ILE A 227 22.57 -31.83 -4.79
C ILE A 227 22.85 -31.53 -6.26
N PHE A 228 22.53 -30.31 -6.67
CA PHE A 228 22.89 -29.79 -7.98
C PHE A 228 23.99 -28.74 -7.82
N ALA A 229 25.08 -28.88 -8.57
CA ALA A 229 26.15 -27.91 -8.66
C ALA A 229 26.44 -27.58 -10.12
N THR A 230 26.69 -26.32 -10.46
CA THR A 230 27.01 -25.89 -11.82
C THR A 230 28.09 -24.81 -11.81
N THR A 231 28.91 -24.79 -12.86
CA THR A 231 29.87 -23.71 -13.13
C THR A 231 29.27 -22.53 -13.89
N ALA A 232 28.01 -22.67 -14.33
CA ALA A 232 27.30 -21.59 -15.00
C ALA A 232 26.83 -20.53 -14.00
N ASP A 233 27.00 -19.26 -14.35
CA ASP A 233 26.35 -18.15 -13.66
C ASP A 233 24.83 -18.31 -13.83
N ILE A 234 24.19 -18.82 -12.77
CA ILE A 234 22.75 -18.96 -12.75
C ILE A 234 22.19 -17.55 -12.62
N PHE A 235 21.44 -17.09 -13.64
CA PHE A 235 20.69 -15.84 -13.59
C PHE A 235 19.99 -15.70 -12.22
N ASN A 236 19.96 -14.47 -11.68
CA ASN A 236 19.52 -14.05 -10.33
C ASN A 236 18.24 -14.68 -9.71
N GLY A 237 17.54 -15.58 -10.40
CA GLY A 237 16.36 -16.31 -9.94
C GLY A 237 16.62 -17.46 -8.95
N MET A 238 17.86 -17.93 -8.76
CA MET A 238 18.23 -19.02 -7.84
C MET A 238 18.97 -18.57 -6.56
N ARG A 239 18.91 -17.29 -6.18
CA ARG A 239 19.29 -16.92 -4.81
C ARG A 239 18.18 -17.36 -3.86
N ILE A 240 18.42 -18.50 -3.20
CA ILE A 240 17.63 -19.03 -2.07
C ILE A 240 17.79 -18.09 -0.88
#